data_AF-A0A800MQG0-F1
#
_entry.id   AF-A0A800MQG0-F1
#
_cell.length_a   1.000
_cell.length_b   1.000
_cell.length_c   1.000
_cell.angle_alpha   90.00
_cell.angle_beta   90.00
_cell.angle_gamma   90.00
#
_symmetry.space_group_name_H-M   'P 1'
#
loop_
_entity.id
_entity.type
_entity.pdbx_description
1 polymer ?
#
loop_
_entity_poly.entity_id
_entity_poly.type
_entity_poly.pdbx_seq_one_letter_code
_entity_poly.pdbx_strand_id
1 'polypeptide(L)'
;VGRALGAGQLPFAQSAIRYAFFMLTAAGLIASAIFWFGAEPLAQIFTQDPAVLQHTLLYAHILAFSQLFVAYEALSEGVLSGAGATLTIFLWSAPFNLLRIPLCWLFA
;
A
#
# COMPACT_ATOMS: atom_id res chain seq x y z
N VAL A 1 -10.87 -6.19 -14.01
CA VAL A 1 -9.94 -7.17 -14.63
C VAL A 1 -10.61 -8.53 -14.87
N GLY A 2 -11.30 -9.13 -13.90
CA GLY A 2 -11.94 -10.46 -14.07
C GLY A 2 -12.99 -10.62 -15.15
N ARG A 3 -13.80 -9.58 -15.41
CA ARG A 3 -14.78 -9.61 -16.51
C ARG A 3 -14.12 -9.69 -17.90
N ALA A 4 -12.96 -9.04 -18.07
CA ALA A 4 -12.25 -9.01 -19.35
C ALA A 4 -11.44 -10.31 -19.58
N LEU A 5 -10.84 -10.86 -18.51
CA LEU A 5 -10.14 -12.15 -18.56
C LEU A 5 -11.09 -13.32 -18.82
N GLY A 6 -12.26 -13.35 -18.16
CA GLY A 6 -13.28 -14.38 -18.40
C GLY A 6 -13.89 -14.32 -19.81
N ALA A 7 -13.80 -13.16 -20.49
CA ALA A 7 -14.25 -12.97 -21.87
C ALA A 7 -13.14 -13.19 -22.93
N GLY A 8 -11.93 -13.61 -22.53
CA GLY A 8 -10.79 -13.81 -23.44
C GLY A 8 -10.18 -12.51 -24.01
N GLN A 9 -10.61 -11.34 -23.53
CA GLN A 9 -10.16 -10.03 -24.03
C GLN A 9 -8.91 -9.56 -23.27
N LEU A 10 -7.79 -10.26 -23.50
CA LEU A 10 -6.47 -9.92 -22.94
C LEU A 10 -6.00 -8.47 -23.21
N PRO A 11 -6.19 -7.87 -24.41
CA PRO A 11 -5.74 -6.50 -24.65
C PRO A 11 -6.50 -5.46 -23.80
N PHE A 12 -7.79 -5.73 -23.52
CA PHE A 12 -8.61 -4.85 -22.68
C PHE A 12 -8.23 -4.97 -21.20
N ALA A 13 -7.91 -6.18 -20.75
CA ALA A 13 -7.39 -6.42 -19.40
C ALA A 13 -6.06 -5.68 -19.16
N GLN A 14 -5.11 -5.74 -20.10
CA GLN A 14 -3.83 -5.03 -19.99
C GLN A 14 -3.99 -3.52 -19.94
N SER A 15 -4.88 -2.97 -20.79
CA SER A 15 -5.18 -1.54 -20.79
C SER A 15 -5.77 -1.09 -19.46
N ALA A 16 -6.72 -1.85 -18.91
CA ALA A 16 -7.33 -1.56 -17.61
C ALA A 16 -6.30 -1.60 -16.46
N ILE A 17 -5.36 -2.55 -16.48
CA ILE A 17 -4.26 -2.63 -15.50
C ILE A 17 -3.35 -1.40 -15.61
N ARG A 18 -3.02 -0.96 -16.83
CA ARG A 18 -2.17 0.23 -17.04
C ARG A 18 -2.83 1.51 -16.52
N TYR A 19 -4.13 1.69 -16.75
CA TYR A 19 -4.88 2.81 -16.17
C TYR A 19 -4.95 2.73 -14.65
N ALA A 20 -5.25 1.54 -14.10
CA ALA A 20 -5.27 1.33 -12.66
C ALA A 20 -3.91 1.61 -12.02
N PHE A 21 -2.82 1.20 -12.66
CA PHE A 21 -1.45 1.49 -12.22
C PHE A 21 -1.22 2.99 -12.11
N PHE A 22 -1.51 3.76 -13.17
CA PHE A 22 -1.32 5.21 -13.16
C PHE A 22 -2.18 5.90 -12.09
N MET A 23 -3.42 5.44 -11.91
CA MET A 23 -4.35 5.99 -10.93
C MET A 23 -3.92 5.70 -9.49
N LEU A 24 -3.43 4.48 -9.21
CA LEU A 24 -2.90 4.10 -7.90
C LEU A 24 -1.54 4.73 -7.61
N THR A 25 -0.65 4.90 -8.60
CA THR A 25 0.58 5.70 -8.44
C THR A 25 0.24 7.14 -8.05
N ALA A 26 -0.72 7.76 -8.74
CA ALA A 26 -1.17 9.11 -8.41
C ALA A 26 -1.78 9.18 -7.00
N ALA A 27 -2.64 8.23 -6.63
CA ALA A 27 -3.22 8.14 -5.30
C ALA A 27 -2.15 7.93 -4.20
N GLY A 28 -1.16 7.08 -4.44
CA GLY A 28 -0.04 6.83 -3.53
C GLY A 28 0.83 8.06 -3.34
N LEU A 29 1.12 8.80 -4.42
CA LEU A 29 1.84 10.08 -4.35
C LEU A 29 1.05 11.15 -3.57
N ILE A 30 -0.25 11.27 -3.82
CA ILE A 30 -1.12 12.20 -3.08
C ILE A 30 -1.13 11.83 -1.60
N ALA A 31 -1.30 10.55 -1.28
CA ALA A 31 -1.29 10.08 0.10
C ALA A 31 0.07 10.31 0.78
N SER A 32 1.18 10.04 0.10
CA SER A 32 2.53 10.37 0.58
C SER A 32 2.68 11.86 0.86
N ALA A 33 2.18 12.74 -0.03
CA ALA A 33 2.24 14.17 0.18
C ALA A 33 1.38 14.59 1.40
N ILE A 34 0.17 14.04 1.55
CA ILE A 34 -0.69 14.30 2.71
C ILE A 34 0.00 13.85 4.01
N PHE A 35 0.62 12.67 4.04
CA PHE A 35 1.35 12.23 5.22
C PHE A 35 2.58 13.09 5.50
N TRP A 36 3.33 13.51 4.48
CA TRP A 36 4.52 14.34 4.68
C TRP A 36 4.18 15.75 5.18
N PHE A 37 3.23 16.43 4.53
CA PHE A 37 2.84 17.81 4.90
C PHE A 37 1.86 17.85 6.08
N GLY A 38 1.05 16.82 6.26
CA GLY A 38 0.02 16.72 7.29
C GLY A 38 0.45 15.97 8.55
N ALA A 39 1.65 15.37 8.59
CA ALA A 39 2.14 14.61 9.75
C ALA A 39 2.06 15.41 11.05
N GLU A 40 2.47 16.67 11.02
CA GLU A 40 2.53 17.54 12.18
C GLU A 40 1.15 17.92 12.74
N PRO A 41 0.21 18.46 11.94
CA PRO A 41 -1.14 18.72 12.44
C PRO A 41 -1.90 17.44 12.82
N LEU A 42 -1.69 16.33 12.10
CA LEU A 42 -2.29 15.04 12.47
C LEU A 42 -1.76 14.53 13.81
N ALA A 43 -0.45 14.58 14.04
CA ALA A 43 0.16 14.13 15.29
C ALA A 43 -0.34 14.97 16.50
N GLN A 44 -0.44 16.29 16.33
CA GLN A 44 -0.91 17.20 17.38
C GLN A 44 -2.37 16.98 17.79
N ILE A 45 -3.22 16.44 16.91
CA ILE A 45 -4.61 16.09 17.24
C ILE A 45 -4.67 14.91 18.22
N PHE A 46 -3.77 13.93 18.09
CA PHE A 46 -3.79 12.71 18.89
C PHE A 46 -2.94 12.80 20.16
N THR A 47 -1.87 13.60 20.18
CA THR A 47 -0.98 13.70 21.33
C THR A 47 -0.33 15.08 21.44
N GLN A 48 -0.29 15.62 22.65
CA GLN A 48 0.35 16.90 22.99
C GLN A 48 1.71 16.74 23.69
N ASP A 49 2.13 15.51 24.00
CA ASP A 49 3.43 15.24 24.59
C ASP A 49 4.54 15.37 23.53
N PRO A 50 5.54 16.25 23.73
CA PRO A 50 6.61 16.48 22.76
C PRO A 50 7.45 15.25 22.45
N ALA A 51 7.63 14.31 23.40
CA ALA A 51 8.41 13.10 23.17
C ALA A 51 7.68 12.15 22.20
N VAL A 52 6.38 11.97 22.41
CA VAL A 52 5.54 11.12 21.55
C VAL A 52 5.36 11.75 20.16
N LEU A 53 5.30 13.08 20.10
CA LEU A 53 5.16 13.82 18.85
C LEU A 53 6.38 13.64 17.93
N GLN A 54 7.61 13.66 18.48
CA GLN A 54 8.82 13.39 17.70
C GLN A 54 8.82 11.98 17.09
N HIS A 55 8.46 10.95 17.87
CA HIS A 55 8.37 9.59 17.36
C HIS A 55 7.25 9.43 16.31
N THR A 56 6.12 10.09 16.53
CA THR A 56 4.97 10.06 15.60
C THR A 56 5.31 10.73 14.27
N LEU A 57 5.99 11.87 14.29
CA LEU A 57 6.46 12.55 13.09
C LEU A 57 7.43 11.66 12.30
N LEU A 58 8.42 11.06 12.96
CA LEU A 58 9.41 10.20 12.32
C LEU A 58 8.72 8.99 11.66
N TYR A 59 7.77 8.37 12.37
CA TYR A 59 6.97 7.27 11.83
C TYR A 59 6.09 7.69 10.64
N ALA A 60 5.45 8.87 10.71
CA ALA A 60 4.65 9.41 9.62
C ALA A 60 5.47 9.68 8.35
N HIS A 61 6.72 10.13 8.49
CA HIS A 61 7.63 10.33 7.35
C HIS A 61 8.04 8.99 6.71
N ILE A 62 8.31 7.96 7.52
CA ILE A 62 8.58 6.60 7.03
C ILE A 62 7.36 6.04 6.28
N LEU A 63 6.17 6.24 6.85
CA LEU A 63 4.90 5.83 6.23
C LEU A 63 4.66 6.56 4.91
N ALA A 64 4.92 7.87 4.85
CA ALA A 64 4.77 8.65 3.62
C ALA A 64 5.54 8.01 2.46
N PHE A 65 6.81 7.65 2.68
CA PHE A 65 7.62 6.97 1.67
C PHE A 65 7.09 5.56 1.33
N SER A 66 6.60 4.83 2.33
CA SER A 66 6.06 3.48 2.16
C SER A 66 4.70 3.45 1.45
N GLN A 67 3.98 4.56 1.42
CA GLN A 67 2.61 4.63 0.90
C GLN A 67 2.51 4.27 -0.58
N LEU A 68 3.56 4.56 -1.36
CA LEU A 68 3.65 4.15 -2.76
C LEU A 68 3.77 2.63 -2.91
N PHE A 69 4.55 1.98 -2.04
CA PHE A 69 4.70 0.53 -2.03
C PHE A 69 3.39 -0.16 -1.64
N VAL A 70 2.69 0.38 -0.64
CA VAL A 70 1.36 -0.12 -0.23
C VAL A 70 0.35 -0.01 -1.37
N ALA A 71 0.36 1.12 -2.10
CA ALA A 71 -0.51 1.28 -3.28
C ALA A 71 -0.21 0.24 -4.37
N TYR A 72 1.07 -0.08 -4.62
CA TYR A 72 1.45 -1.12 -5.56
C TYR A 72 1.09 -2.52 -5.10
N GLU A 73 1.30 -2.83 -3.83
CA GLU A 73 0.88 -4.10 -3.23
C GLU A 73 -0.64 -4.30 -3.42
N ALA A 74 -1.45 -3.32 -3.05
CA ALA A 74 -2.90 -3.37 -3.21
C ALA A 74 -3.35 -3.49 -4.68
N LEU A 75 -2.65 -2.83 -5.61
CA LEU A 75 -2.91 -2.98 -7.04
C LEU A 75 -2.62 -4.40 -7.52
N SER A 76 -1.44 -4.95 -7.19
CA SER A 76 -1.06 -6.31 -7.54
C SER A 76 -2.06 -7.33 -6.99
N GLU A 77 -2.50 -7.14 -5.75
CA GLU A 77 -3.52 -7.96 -5.11
C GLU A 77 -4.88 -7.87 -5.85
N GLY A 78 -5.34 -6.65 -6.17
CA GLY A 78 -6.57 -6.45 -6.93
C GLY A 78 -6.53 -7.02 -8.35
N VAL A 79 -5.37 -6.94 -9.03
CA VAL A 79 -5.17 -7.48 -10.38
C VAL A 79 -5.13 -9.01 -10.37
N LEU A 80 -4.36 -9.62 -9.46
CA LEU A 80 -4.27 -11.08 -9.35
C LEU A 80 -5.60 -11.71 -8.89
N SER A 81 -6.28 -11.07 -7.93
CA SER A 81 -7.58 -11.53 -7.43
C SER A 81 -8.63 -11.43 -8.53
N GLY A 82 -8.61 -10.31 -9.26
CA GLY A 82 -9.39 -10.14 -10.47
C GLY A 82 -9.05 -11.16 -11.58
N ALA A 83 -7.85 -11.71 -11.62
CA ALA A 83 -7.45 -12.71 -12.62
C ALA A 83 -7.80 -14.16 -12.24
N GLY A 84 -8.37 -14.39 -11.05
CA GLY A 84 -8.64 -15.74 -10.52
C GLY A 84 -7.38 -16.46 -9.99
N ALA A 85 -6.24 -15.76 -9.94
CA ALA A 85 -4.97 -16.27 -9.42
C ALA A 85 -4.79 -15.92 -7.93
N THR A 86 -5.81 -16.18 -7.12
CA THR A 86 -5.84 -15.88 -5.68
C THR A 86 -4.80 -16.65 -4.87
N LEU A 87 -4.40 -17.84 -5.34
CA LEU A 87 -3.33 -18.63 -4.72
C LEU A 87 -1.97 -17.93 -4.80
N THR A 88 -1.70 -17.21 -5.88
CA THR A 88 -0.43 -16.48 -6.04
C THR A 88 -0.37 -15.27 -5.11
N ILE A 89 -1.51 -14.64 -4.80
CA ILE A 89 -1.58 -13.60 -3.75
C ILE A 89 -1.24 -14.20 -2.40
N PHE A 90 -1.88 -15.32 -2.05
CA PHE A 90 -1.66 -15.95 -0.77
C PHE A 90 -0.19 -16.36 -0.57
N LEU A 91 0.46 -16.87 -1.62
CA LEU A 91 1.88 -17.23 -1.61
C LEU A 91 2.84 -16.04 -1.44
N TRP A 92 2.47 -14.84 -1.87
CA TRP A 92 3.31 -13.63 -1.72
C TRP A 92 3.01 -12.85 -0.43
N SER A 93 1.73 -12.65 -0.08
CA SER A 93 1.32 -11.91 1.12
C SER A 93 1.58 -12.70 2.41
N ALA A 94 1.39 -14.03 2.41
CA ALA A 94 1.55 -14.85 3.61
C ALA A 94 2.97 -14.83 4.21
N PRO A 95 4.07 -15.05 3.45
CA PRO A 95 5.41 -15.02 4.02
C PRO A 95 5.83 -13.61 4.46
N PHE A 96 5.40 -12.54 3.78
CA PHE A 96 5.66 -11.15 4.21
C PHE A 96 4.97 -10.84 5.54
N ASN A 97 3.73 -11.28 5.72
CA ASN A 97 3.03 -11.16 7.00
C ASN A 97 3.67 -12.04 8.08
N LEU A 98 4.05 -13.28 7.74
CA LEU A 98 4.69 -14.20 8.67
C LEU A 98 6.04 -13.69 9.15
N LEU A 99 6.84 -13.07 8.26
CA LEU A 99 8.13 -12.44 8.58
C LEU A 99 7.98 -11.18 9.44
N ARG A 100 6.82 -10.52 9.38
CA ARG A 100 6.53 -9.35 10.22
C ARG A 100 6.49 -9.70 11.71
N ILE A 101 6.02 -10.90 12.07
CA ILE A 101 5.90 -11.37 13.45
C ILE A 101 7.27 -11.52 14.15
N PRO A 102 8.26 -12.26 13.59
CA PRO A 102 9.59 -12.38 14.20
C PRO A 102 10.38 -11.07 14.11
N LEU A 103 10.22 -10.26 13.06
CA LEU A 103 10.87 -8.94 12.99
C LEU A 103 10.36 -7.99 14.07
N CYS A 104 9.06 -8.00 14.36
CA CYS A 104 8.49 -7.22 15.44
C CYS A 104 9.04 -7.66 16.81
N TRP A 105 9.24 -8.97 17.00
CA TRP A 105 9.82 -9.49 18.25
C TRP A 105 11.33 -9.20 18.39
N LEU A 106 12.06 -9.07 17.28
CA LEU A 106 13.51 -8.83 17.28
C LEU A 106 13.89 -7.34 17.33
N PHE A 107 12.97 -6.45 16.93
CA PHE A 107 13.14 -4.98 16.94
C PHE A 107 12.24 -4.27 17.98
N ALA A 108 11.50 -5.01 18.82
CA ALA A 108 10.80 -4.48 20.01
C ALA A 108 11.76 -4.33 21.20
#